data_AF-A0A847L9I6-F1
#
_entry.id   AF-A0A847L9I6-F1
#
_cell.length_a   1.000
_cell.length_b   1.000
_cell.length_c   1.000
_cell.angle_alpha   90.00
_cell.angle_beta   90.00
_cell.angle_gamma   90.00
#
_symmetry.space_group_name_H-M   'P 1'
#
loop_
_entity.id
_entity.type
_entity.pdbx_description
1 polymer ?
#
loop_
_entity_poly.entity_id
_entity_poly.type
_entity_poly.pdbx_seq_one_letter_code
_entity_poly.pdbx_strand_id
1 'polypeptide(L)'
;MSKNTLPLPPKHRLDVVDTALLRQKEKQALKWLGILLAFAVVYEGWDFLLSPLSAPDIPIPELNRSLRRAFPVRRIVRLMGVLQGIQQSFPMVRDSLTPWMEQLGWLKDQDPARIGLGALNTRLEASLTGVWNLFHDPIWEDRRPFELAVLEMKTLFALLQVAPPDQTRIPVLAVGPRPVKPLEQASRDLFQFGKDAHSLPQPHSESGPAGKDR
;
A
#
# COMPACT_ATOMS: atom_id res chain seq x y z
N MET A 1 59.84 79.20 4.25
CA MET A 1 60.50 78.30 3.26
C MET A 1 61.06 77.14 4.07
N SER A 2 60.73 75.86 3.84
CA SER A 2 60.77 75.13 2.57
C SER A 2 59.66 74.07 2.48
N LYS A 3 58.93 74.05 1.36
CA LYS A 3 58.03 72.95 0.99
C LYS A 3 58.88 71.83 0.39
N ASN A 4 59.04 70.71 1.09
CA ASN A 4 59.60 69.49 0.50
C ASN A 4 58.55 68.86 -0.42
N THR A 5 58.56 69.26 -1.69
CA THR A 5 57.85 68.56 -2.76
C THR A 5 58.75 67.44 -3.29
N LEU A 6 58.56 66.23 -2.77
CA LEU A 6 59.06 65.01 -3.41
C LEU A 6 58.31 64.82 -4.74
N PRO A 7 59.00 64.67 -5.89
CA PRO A 7 58.32 64.42 -7.16
C PRO A 7 57.71 63.01 -7.14
N LEU A 8 56.39 62.90 -7.30
CA LEU A 8 55.75 61.60 -7.52
C LEU A 8 56.28 61.00 -8.85
N PRO A 9 56.68 59.71 -8.86
CA PRO A 9 57.19 59.07 -10.08
C PRO A 9 56.10 59.06 -11.17
N PRO A 10 56.48 59.24 -12.45
CA PRO A 10 55.52 59.29 -13.55
C PRO A 10 54.82 57.94 -13.69
N LYS A 11 53.49 57.93 -13.58
CA LYS A 11 52.66 56.73 -13.83
C LYS A 11 52.94 56.21 -15.24
N HIS A 12 53.65 55.09 -15.35
CA HIS A 12 53.81 54.40 -16.62
C HIS A 12 52.46 53.80 -17.05
N ARG A 13 52.11 53.98 -18.32
CA ARG A 13 50.86 53.48 -18.91
C ARG A 13 50.76 51.95 -18.85
N LEU A 14 51.89 51.25 -18.74
CA LEU A 14 51.97 49.80 -18.60
C LEU A 14 51.33 49.29 -17.29
N ASP A 15 51.56 49.96 -16.15
CA ASP A 15 50.99 49.56 -14.86
C ASP A 15 49.45 49.68 -14.84
N VAL A 16 48.89 50.61 -15.61
CA VAL A 16 47.44 50.79 -15.74
C VAL A 16 46.82 49.68 -16.59
N VAL A 17 47.55 49.18 -17.59
CA VAL A 17 47.10 48.07 -18.45
C VAL A 17 47.20 46.74 -17.70
N ASP A 18 48.27 46.53 -16.93
CA ASP A 18 48.43 45.30 -16.14
C ASP A 18 47.40 45.21 -15.01
N THR A 19 47.07 46.32 -14.35
CA THR A 19 46.00 46.36 -13.35
C THR A 19 44.60 46.17 -13.96
N ALA A 20 44.36 46.62 -15.19
CA ALA A 20 43.09 46.38 -15.90
C ALA A 20 42.94 44.92 -16.33
N LEU A 21 44.02 44.29 -16.82
CA LEU A 21 44.05 42.88 -17.20
C LEU A 21 43.92 41.96 -15.97
N LEU A 22 44.56 42.31 -14.84
CA LEU A 22 44.35 41.60 -13.57
C LEU A 22 42.88 41.63 -13.14
N ARG A 23 42.24 42.81 -13.16
CA ARG A 23 40.82 42.93 -12.79
C ARG A 23 39.88 42.16 -13.73
N GLN A 24 40.21 42.03 -15.02
CA GLN A 24 39.45 41.20 -15.94
C GLN A 24 39.60 39.71 -15.62
N LYS A 25 40.82 39.25 -15.35
CA LYS A 25 41.09 37.86 -14.96
C LYS A 25 40.42 37.51 -13.64
N GLU A 26 40.44 38.41 -12.66
CA GLU A 26 39.74 38.26 -11.38
C GLU A 26 38.23 38.13 -11.57
N LYS A 27 37.62 38.99 -12.40
CA LYS A 27 36.18 38.90 -12.73
C LYS A 27 35.83 37.60 -13.43
N GLN A 28 36.69 37.12 -14.32
CA GLN A 28 36.48 35.86 -15.02
C GLN A 28 36.61 34.67 -14.07
N ALA A 29 37.59 34.68 -13.17
CA ALA A 29 37.75 33.68 -12.13
C ALA A 29 36.55 33.65 -11.18
N LEU A 30 36.04 34.80 -10.75
CA LEU A 30 34.82 34.92 -9.93
C LEU A 30 33.58 34.36 -10.62
N LYS A 31 33.42 34.61 -11.93
CA LYS A 31 32.31 34.04 -12.72
C LYS A 31 32.40 32.52 -12.78
N TRP A 32 33.59 31.98 -13.05
CA TRP A 32 33.81 30.54 -13.06
C TRP A 32 33.59 29.92 -11.68
N LEU A 33 34.05 30.57 -10.62
CA LEU A 33 33.79 30.14 -9.24
C LEU A 33 32.28 30.11 -8.93
N GLY A 34 31.53 31.10 -9.39
CA GLY A 34 30.07 31.14 -9.23
C GLY A 34 29.35 30.02 -9.98
N ILE A 35 29.80 29.70 -11.20
CA ILE A 35 29.28 28.56 -11.97
C ILE A 35 29.58 27.25 -11.24
N LEU A 36 30.81 27.10 -10.75
CA LEU A 36 31.25 25.89 -10.05
C LEU A 36 30.50 25.72 -8.71
N LEU A 37 30.24 26.82 -7.99
CA LEU A 37 29.40 26.83 -6.79
C LEU A 37 27.95 26.41 -7.12
N ALA A 38 27.36 26.93 -8.19
CA ALA A 38 26.03 26.54 -8.61
C ALA A 38 25.96 25.05 -8.96
N PHE A 39 26.97 24.52 -9.67
CA PHE A 39 27.07 23.08 -9.95
C PHE A 39 27.26 22.25 -8.67
N ALA A 40 28.05 22.71 -7.71
CA ALA A 40 28.23 22.02 -6.43
C ALA A 40 26.92 21.96 -5.63
N VAL A 41 26.19 23.07 -5.55
CA VAL A 41 24.88 23.14 -4.88
C VAL A 41 23.84 22.27 -5.59
N VAL A 42 23.83 22.26 -6.93
CA VAL A 42 22.94 21.38 -7.69
C VAL A 42 23.32 19.91 -7.52
N TYR A 43 24.61 19.57 -7.51
CA TYR A 43 25.09 18.20 -7.33
C TYR A 43 24.75 17.65 -5.94
N GLU A 44 24.99 18.44 -4.89
CA GLU A 44 24.68 18.05 -3.51
C GLU A 44 23.17 18.11 -3.21
N GLY A 45 22.47 19.05 -3.83
CA GLY A 45 21.00 19.15 -3.76
C GLY A 45 20.25 18.26 -4.75
N TRP A 46 20.95 17.52 -5.63
CA TRP A 46 20.33 16.69 -6.66
C TRP A 46 19.53 15.56 -6.02
N ASP A 47 20.07 14.94 -4.97
CA ASP A 47 19.38 13.93 -4.19
C ASP A 47 18.14 14.50 -3.46
N PHE A 48 18.20 15.78 -3.03
CA PHE A 48 17.06 16.46 -2.40
C PHE A 48 15.98 16.87 -3.42
N LEU A 49 16.36 17.26 -4.64
CA LEU A 49 15.46 17.67 -5.72
C LEU A 49 14.80 16.49 -6.43
N LEU A 50 15.52 15.37 -6.55
CA LEU A 50 15.00 14.12 -7.11
C LEU A 50 14.31 13.23 -6.08
N SER A 51 14.53 13.44 -4.78
CA SER A 51 13.76 12.72 -3.77
C SER A 51 12.30 13.15 -3.87
N PRO A 52 11.37 12.25 -4.23
CA PRO A 52 10.01 12.60 -4.57
C PRO A 52 9.23 12.93 -3.30
N LEU A 53 9.33 14.15 -2.74
CA LEU A 53 8.57 14.54 -1.54
C LEU A 53 8.51 13.38 -0.52
N SER A 54 9.65 12.69 -0.34
CA SER A 54 9.69 11.50 0.50
C SER A 54 9.34 11.97 1.89
N ALA A 55 8.20 11.50 2.37
CA ALA A 55 7.72 11.75 3.72
C ALA A 55 8.90 11.61 4.69
N PRO A 56 9.01 12.50 5.70
CA PRO A 56 10.10 12.41 6.65
C PRO A 56 10.14 11.00 7.26
N ASP A 57 11.31 10.34 7.16
CA ASP A 57 11.60 9.01 7.70
C ASP A 57 11.44 8.91 9.23
N ILE A 58 11.17 10.03 9.88
CA ILE A 58 10.86 10.12 11.30
C ILE A 58 9.46 10.70 11.41
N PRO A 59 8.42 9.89 11.71
CA PRO A 59 7.09 10.43 11.98
C PRO A 59 7.19 11.25 13.27
N ILE A 60 7.24 12.58 13.17
CA ILE A 60 7.08 13.47 14.33
C ILE A 60 5.61 13.32 14.75
N PRO A 61 5.30 12.59 15.85
CA PRO A 61 3.93 12.21 16.18
C PRO A 61 3.11 13.40 16.67
N GLU A 62 3.80 14.43 17.16
CA GLU A 62 3.20 15.52 17.93
C GLU A 62 2.77 16.70 17.04
N LEU A 63 3.52 16.99 15.97
CA LEU A 63 3.21 18.12 15.08
C LEU A 63 2.01 17.85 14.16
N ASN A 64 1.66 16.57 13.95
CA ASN A 64 0.53 16.14 13.11
C ASN A 64 -0.80 15.98 13.86
N ARG A 65 -0.82 16.08 15.20
CA ARG A 65 -2.04 15.88 16.01
C ARG A 65 -2.97 17.10 16.02
N SER A 66 -2.47 18.30 15.72
CA SER A 66 -3.24 19.55 15.86
C SER A 66 -4.08 19.93 14.63
N LEU A 67 -3.70 19.48 13.43
CA LEU A 67 -4.54 19.62 12.24
C LEU A 67 -5.52 18.46 12.20
N ARG A 68 -6.79 18.72 12.50
CA ARG A 68 -7.91 17.82 12.16
C ARG A 68 -7.80 17.47 10.68
N ARG A 69 -7.18 16.33 10.35
CA ARG A 69 -7.00 15.89 8.97
C ARG A 69 -8.39 15.63 8.39
N ALA A 70 -8.70 16.33 7.30
CA ALA A 70 -9.96 16.11 6.61
C ALA A 70 -10.03 14.68 6.08
N PHE A 71 -11.24 14.10 6.10
CA PHE A 71 -11.49 12.77 5.55
C PHE A 71 -11.12 12.73 4.06
N PRO A 72 -10.35 11.72 3.58
CA PRO A 72 -9.70 11.77 2.26
C PRO A 72 -10.63 11.40 1.09
N VAL A 73 -11.76 12.08 0.93
CA VAL A 73 -12.81 11.79 -0.08
C VAL A 73 -12.24 11.72 -1.50
N ARG A 74 -11.35 12.66 -1.89
CA ARG A 74 -10.77 12.70 -3.24
C ARG A 74 -9.96 11.44 -3.57
N ARG A 75 -9.26 10.87 -2.58
CA ARG A 75 -8.47 9.64 -2.76
C ARG A 75 -9.38 8.42 -2.85
N ILE A 76 -10.47 8.38 -2.10
CA ILE A 76 -11.50 7.33 -2.20
C ILE A 76 -12.09 7.30 -3.62
N VAL A 77 -12.43 8.46 -4.19
CA VAL A 77 -12.94 8.55 -5.57
C VAL A 77 -11.93 8.03 -6.59
N ARG A 78 -10.63 8.36 -6.42
CA ARG A 78 -9.58 7.82 -7.30
C ARG A 78 -9.46 6.31 -7.18
N LEU A 79 -9.44 5.77 -5.96
CA LEU A 79 -9.42 4.33 -5.73
C LEU A 79 -10.61 3.65 -6.40
N MET A 80 -11.82 4.18 -6.22
CA MET A 80 -13.02 3.66 -6.90
C MET A 80 -12.88 3.63 -8.42
N GLY A 81 -12.31 4.69 -9.03
CA GLY A 81 -12.06 4.73 -10.47
C GLY A 81 -11.07 3.65 -10.93
N VAL A 82 -10.00 3.41 -10.17
CA VAL A 82 -9.03 2.35 -10.47
C VAL A 82 -9.67 0.96 -10.31
N LEU A 83 -10.43 0.75 -9.23
CA LEU A 83 -11.16 -0.50 -8.99
C LEU A 83 -12.19 -0.78 -10.09
N GLN A 84 -12.87 0.25 -10.59
CA GLN A 84 -13.80 0.12 -11.72
C GLN A 84 -13.07 -0.27 -13.01
N GLY A 85 -11.88 0.29 -13.26
CA GLY A 85 -11.00 -0.15 -14.36
C GLY A 85 -10.56 -1.61 -14.24
N ILE A 86 -10.27 -2.07 -13.02
CA ILE A 86 -9.98 -3.49 -12.73
C ILE A 86 -11.21 -4.37 -13.00
N GLN A 87 -12.41 -3.95 -12.59
CA GLN A 87 -13.64 -4.72 -12.88
C GLN A 87 -13.91 -4.88 -14.38
N GLN A 88 -13.60 -3.85 -15.18
CA GLN A 88 -13.77 -3.89 -16.64
C GLN A 88 -12.72 -4.78 -17.32
N SER A 89 -11.50 -4.82 -16.79
CA SER A 89 -10.41 -5.62 -17.36
C SER A 89 -10.42 -7.08 -16.89
N PHE A 90 -10.92 -7.35 -15.68
CA PHE A 90 -10.95 -8.68 -15.07
C PHE A 90 -12.36 -9.00 -14.53
N PRO A 91 -13.24 -9.58 -15.37
CA PRO A 91 -14.61 -9.92 -14.98
C PRO A 91 -14.69 -10.86 -13.77
N MET A 92 -13.68 -11.72 -13.59
CA MET A 92 -13.57 -12.67 -12.49
C MET A 92 -13.55 -12.01 -11.10
N VAL A 93 -13.09 -10.75 -11.02
CA VAL A 93 -13.00 -9.99 -9.76
C VAL A 93 -14.22 -9.11 -9.54
N ARG A 94 -15.17 -9.08 -10.48
CA ARG A 94 -16.30 -8.15 -10.45
C ARG A 94 -17.19 -8.39 -9.23
N ASP A 95 -17.61 -9.63 -9.02
CA ASP A 95 -18.54 -9.97 -7.94
C ASP A 95 -17.90 -9.79 -6.56
N SER A 96 -16.61 -10.10 -6.43
CA SER A 96 -15.86 -9.91 -5.19
C SER A 96 -15.54 -8.46 -4.88
N LEU A 97 -15.36 -7.59 -5.90
CA LEU A 97 -15.12 -6.15 -5.71
C LEU A 97 -16.39 -5.32 -5.49
N THR A 98 -17.54 -5.79 -5.96
CA THR A 98 -18.82 -5.06 -5.87
C THR A 98 -19.18 -4.61 -4.44
N PRO A 99 -19.14 -5.48 -3.40
CA PRO A 99 -19.48 -5.06 -2.04
C PRO A 99 -18.53 -3.98 -1.50
N TRP A 100 -17.25 -4.04 -1.88
CA TRP A 100 -16.26 -3.04 -1.47
C TRP A 100 -16.45 -1.70 -2.19
N MET A 101 -16.82 -1.73 -3.47
CA MET A 101 -17.17 -0.54 -4.24
C MET A 101 -18.40 0.18 -3.68
N GLU A 102 -19.42 -0.58 -3.26
CA GLU A 102 -20.61 -0.02 -2.59
C GLU A 102 -20.26 0.63 -1.25
N GLN A 103 -19.41 -0.02 -0.45
CA GLN A 103 -18.94 0.55 0.83
C GLN A 103 -18.10 1.82 0.63
N LEU A 104 -17.19 1.85 -0.34
CA LEU A 104 -16.42 3.04 -0.68
C LEU A 104 -17.30 4.16 -1.24
N GLY A 105 -18.33 3.82 -2.03
CA GLY A 105 -19.34 4.76 -2.50
C GLY A 105 -20.14 5.37 -1.36
N TRP A 106 -20.60 4.54 -0.41
CA TRP A 106 -21.27 5.01 0.80
C TRP A 106 -20.39 5.96 1.60
N LEU A 107 -19.11 5.61 1.82
CA LEU A 107 -18.14 6.42 2.57
C LEU A 107 -17.88 7.79 1.93
N LYS A 108 -17.81 7.83 0.60
CA LYS A 108 -17.62 9.07 -0.17
C LYS A 108 -18.77 10.06 0.04
N ASP A 109 -20.01 9.55 0.13
CA ASP A 109 -21.20 10.38 0.23
C ASP A 109 -21.57 10.77 1.68
N GLN A 110 -20.81 10.28 2.68
CA GLN A 110 -21.04 10.62 4.08
C GLN A 110 -20.40 11.95 4.51
N ASP A 111 -21.12 12.70 5.34
CA ASP A 111 -20.62 13.91 6.00
C ASP A 111 -19.89 13.55 7.31
N PRO A 112 -18.59 13.88 7.47
CA PRO A 112 -17.82 13.63 8.69
C PRO A 112 -18.42 14.28 9.94
N ALA A 113 -19.17 15.38 9.79
CA ALA A 113 -19.80 16.07 10.91
C ALA A 113 -20.97 15.28 11.53
N ARG A 114 -21.62 14.39 10.76
CA ARG A 114 -22.79 13.63 11.20
C ARG A 114 -22.45 12.30 11.87
N ILE A 115 -21.47 11.58 11.33
CA ILE A 115 -21.14 10.20 11.74
C ILE A 115 -19.93 10.16 12.69
N GLY A 116 -19.08 11.19 12.63
CA GLY A 116 -17.83 11.22 13.37
C GLY A 116 -16.68 10.60 12.57
N LEU A 117 -15.56 11.30 12.57
CA LEU A 117 -14.39 10.97 11.75
C LEU A 117 -13.76 9.62 12.12
N GLY A 118 -13.79 9.24 13.39
CA GLY A 118 -13.28 7.95 13.86
C GLY A 118 -14.04 6.76 13.24
N ALA A 119 -15.38 6.81 13.25
CA ALA A 119 -16.21 5.74 12.70
C ALA A 119 -16.06 5.61 11.18
N LEU A 120 -15.90 6.73 10.46
CA LEU A 120 -15.61 6.72 9.03
C LEU A 120 -14.23 6.12 8.73
N ASN A 121 -13.22 6.44 9.53
CA ASN A 121 -11.88 5.88 9.38
C ASN A 121 -11.86 4.36 9.62
N THR A 122 -12.53 3.87 10.66
CA THR A 122 -12.61 2.42 10.94
C THR A 122 -13.31 1.67 9.80
N ARG A 123 -14.38 2.23 9.24
CA ARG A 123 -15.07 1.62 8.09
C ARG A 123 -14.22 1.66 6.82
N LEU A 124 -13.50 2.75 6.59
CA LEU A 124 -12.57 2.87 5.47
C LEU A 124 -11.44 1.84 5.59
N GLU A 125 -10.85 1.70 6.78
CA GLU A 125 -9.83 0.69 7.08
C GLU A 125 -10.33 -0.74 6.82
N ALA A 126 -11.54 -1.07 7.28
CA ALA A 126 -12.15 -2.38 7.02
C ALA A 126 -12.34 -2.64 5.53
N SER A 127 -12.80 -1.63 4.78
CA SER A 127 -13.00 -1.72 3.33
C SER A 127 -11.67 -1.92 2.60
N LEU A 128 -10.64 -1.15 2.97
CA LEU A 128 -9.30 -1.25 2.40
C LEU A 128 -8.65 -2.59 2.71
N THR A 129 -8.83 -3.11 3.92
CA THR A 129 -8.33 -4.44 4.32
C THR A 129 -8.99 -5.55 3.50
N GLY A 130 -10.31 -5.44 3.26
CA GLY A 130 -11.02 -6.39 2.41
C GLY A 130 -10.50 -6.43 0.97
N VAL A 131 -10.36 -5.26 0.35
CA VAL A 131 -9.80 -5.14 -1.02
C VAL A 131 -8.33 -5.58 -1.06
N TRP A 132 -7.55 -5.25 -0.03
CA TRP A 132 -6.16 -5.66 0.07
C TRP A 132 -6.01 -7.17 0.09
N ASN A 133 -6.79 -7.86 0.91
CA ASN A 133 -6.78 -9.32 1.00
C ASN A 133 -7.17 -9.96 -0.34
N LEU A 134 -8.17 -9.39 -1.02
CA LEU A 134 -8.59 -9.87 -2.33
C LEU A 134 -7.45 -9.81 -3.36
N PHE A 135 -6.69 -8.71 -3.43
CA PHE A 135 -5.58 -8.58 -4.40
C PHE A 135 -4.31 -9.34 -4.02
N HIS A 136 -4.17 -9.70 -2.74
CA HIS A 136 -3.02 -10.47 -2.26
C HIS A 136 -3.31 -11.96 -2.13
N ASP A 137 -4.50 -12.40 -2.52
CA ASP A 137 -4.90 -13.80 -2.55
C ASP A 137 -3.91 -14.65 -3.40
N PRO A 138 -3.49 -15.84 -2.93
CA PRO A 138 -2.69 -16.79 -3.72
C PRO A 138 -3.30 -17.19 -5.07
N ILE A 139 -4.60 -16.98 -5.28
CA ILE A 139 -5.28 -17.29 -6.55
C ILE A 139 -4.70 -16.49 -7.74
N TRP A 140 -4.06 -15.33 -7.49
CA TRP A 140 -3.52 -14.49 -8.55
C TRP A 140 -2.08 -14.89 -8.94
N GLU A 141 -1.93 -15.47 -10.13
CA GLU A 141 -0.62 -15.78 -10.73
C GLU A 141 0.16 -14.52 -11.12
N ASP A 142 -0.51 -13.51 -11.69
CA ASP A 142 0.07 -12.20 -12.03
C ASP A 142 -0.63 -11.08 -11.25
N ARG A 143 0.16 -10.33 -10.47
CA ARG A 143 -0.33 -9.23 -9.61
C ARG A 143 -0.08 -7.84 -10.19
N ARG A 144 0.66 -7.75 -11.30
CA ARG A 144 0.95 -6.48 -11.98
C ARG A 144 -0.29 -5.64 -12.29
N PRO A 145 -1.43 -6.22 -12.70
CA PRO A 145 -2.63 -5.43 -12.99
C PRO A 145 -3.20 -4.69 -11.78
N PHE A 146 -2.92 -5.16 -10.56
CA PHE A 146 -3.44 -4.59 -9.32
C PHE A 146 -2.51 -3.54 -8.70
N GLU A 147 -1.30 -3.34 -9.22
CA GLU A 147 -0.28 -2.47 -8.63
C GLU A 147 -0.75 -1.04 -8.41
N LEU A 148 -1.50 -0.47 -9.37
CA LEU A 148 -2.04 0.88 -9.25
C LEU A 148 -3.05 0.99 -8.10
N ALA A 149 -3.92 -0.01 -7.94
CA ALA A 149 -4.86 -0.04 -6.83
C ALA A 149 -4.15 -0.26 -5.50
N VAL A 150 -3.13 -1.12 -5.47
CA VAL A 150 -2.28 -1.34 -4.29
C VAL A 150 -1.56 -0.06 -3.86
N LEU A 151 -1.07 0.73 -4.81
CA LEU A 151 -0.42 2.02 -4.53
C LEU A 151 -1.42 3.00 -3.91
N GLU A 152 -2.61 3.17 -4.50
CA GLU A 152 -3.64 4.06 -3.93
C GLU A 152 -4.09 3.58 -2.54
N MET A 153 -4.25 2.28 -2.33
CA MET A 153 -4.56 1.72 -1.00
C MET A 153 -3.45 2.02 0.01
N LYS A 154 -2.17 1.86 -0.35
CA LYS A 154 -1.03 2.22 0.52
C LYS A 154 -1.06 3.70 0.90
N THR A 155 -1.43 4.59 -0.03
CA THR A 155 -1.56 6.01 0.30
C THR A 155 -2.71 6.28 1.27
N LEU A 156 -3.83 5.56 1.15
CA LEU A 156 -4.95 5.67 2.09
C LEU A 156 -4.60 5.12 3.47
N PHE A 157 -3.90 3.98 3.55
CA PHE A 157 -3.35 3.44 4.80
C PHE A 157 -2.40 4.45 5.48
N ALA A 158 -1.50 5.07 4.71
CA ALA A 158 -0.60 6.11 5.22
C ALA A 158 -1.36 7.36 5.73
N LEU A 159 -2.44 7.76 5.06
CA LEU A 159 -3.30 8.87 5.51
C LEU A 159 -4.03 8.53 6.81
N LEU A 160 -4.45 7.27 6.96
CA LEU A 160 -5.07 6.73 8.17
C LEU A 160 -4.08 6.44 9.30
N GLN A 161 -2.77 6.46 9.04
CA GLN A 161 -1.72 6.04 9.99
C GLN A 161 -1.86 4.59 10.45
N VAL A 162 -2.43 3.74 9.58
CA VAL A 162 -2.61 2.30 9.83
C VAL A 162 -1.65 1.54 8.91
N ALA A 163 -0.98 0.52 9.44
CA ALA A 163 -0.15 -0.35 8.64
C ALA A 163 -1.04 -1.26 7.76
N PRO A 164 -0.69 -1.49 6.48
CA PRO A 164 -1.40 -2.48 5.68
C PRO A 164 -1.28 -3.86 6.34
N PRO A 165 -2.30 -4.73 6.23
CA PRO A 165 -2.29 -6.02 6.88
C PRO A 165 -1.13 -6.89 6.39
N ASP A 166 -0.50 -7.60 7.33
CA ASP A 166 0.66 -8.44 7.06
C ASP A 166 0.33 -9.46 5.98
N GLN A 167 1.18 -9.51 4.95
CA GLN A 167 1.08 -10.52 3.91
C GLN A 167 1.34 -11.88 4.56
N THR A 168 0.31 -12.71 4.63
CA THR A 168 0.47 -14.10 5.03
C THR A 168 1.36 -14.76 3.98
N ARG A 169 2.65 -14.91 4.32
CA ARG A 169 3.56 -15.73 3.51
C ARG A 169 2.98 -17.13 3.52
N ILE A 170 2.49 -17.56 2.37
CA ILE A 170 2.07 -18.94 2.16
C ILE A 170 3.23 -19.81 2.64
N PRO A 171 3.01 -20.78 3.54
CA PRO A 171 4.07 -21.72 3.89
C PRO A 171 4.50 -22.39 2.58
N VAL A 172 5.79 -22.33 2.27
CA VAL A 172 6.34 -23.00 1.09
C VAL A 172 5.95 -24.48 1.21
N LEU A 173 4.97 -24.91 0.42
CA LEU A 173 4.67 -26.32 0.27
C LEU A 173 5.94 -26.94 -0.27
N ALA A 174 6.57 -27.80 0.52
CA ALA A 174 7.80 -28.48 0.11
C ALA A 174 7.45 -29.38 -1.09
N VAL A 175 7.63 -28.87 -2.31
CA VAL A 175 7.50 -29.66 -3.53
C VAL A 175 8.74 -30.55 -3.61
N GLY A 176 8.59 -31.75 -3.08
CA GLY A 176 9.57 -32.83 -3.12
C GLY A 176 8.90 -34.11 -2.62
N PRO A 177 9.38 -35.30 -3.01
CA PRO A 177 8.79 -36.57 -2.60
C PRO A 177 9.14 -36.82 -1.13
N ARG A 178 8.45 -36.14 -0.22
CA ARG A 178 8.45 -36.55 1.19
C ARG A 178 7.44 -37.68 1.33
N PRO A 179 7.83 -38.84 1.89
CA PRO A 179 6.88 -39.88 2.21
C PRO A 179 5.85 -39.28 3.16
N VAL A 180 4.59 -39.28 2.72
CA VAL A 180 3.46 -38.97 3.58
C VAL A 180 3.53 -40.01 4.69
N LYS A 181 3.94 -39.60 5.90
CA LYS A 181 3.78 -40.47 7.08
C LYS A 181 2.30 -40.85 7.11
N PRO A 182 1.95 -42.14 7.25
CA PRO A 182 0.56 -42.53 7.29
C PRO A 182 -0.11 -41.69 8.37
N LEU A 183 -1.09 -40.87 7.96
CA LEU A 183 -2.01 -40.26 8.91
C LEU A 183 -2.56 -41.42 9.73
N GLU A 184 -2.40 -41.39 11.06
CA GLU A 184 -3.18 -42.24 11.93
C GLU A 184 -4.64 -41.98 11.58
N GLN A 185 -5.25 -42.93 10.88
CA GLN A 185 -6.67 -42.95 10.61
C GLN A 185 -7.35 -42.87 11.97
N ALA A 186 -7.96 -41.73 12.28
CA ALA A 186 -8.90 -41.67 13.37
C ALA A 186 -9.95 -42.75 13.08
N SER A 187 -10.01 -43.76 13.95
CA SER A 187 -10.89 -44.93 13.88
C SER A 187 -12.35 -44.56 14.14
N ARG A 188 -12.83 -43.49 13.50
CA ARG A 188 -14.22 -43.09 13.50
C ARG A 188 -14.81 -43.56 12.19
N ASP A 189 -15.39 -44.74 12.26
CA ASP A 189 -16.08 -45.44 11.19
C ASP A 189 -17.29 -44.59 10.74
N LEU A 190 -17.09 -43.73 9.74
CA LEU A 190 -18.13 -42.84 9.19
C LEU A 190 -19.25 -43.60 8.45
N PHE A 191 -19.17 -44.93 8.39
CA PHE A 191 -20.10 -45.81 7.68
C PHE A 191 -20.79 -46.84 8.57
N GLN A 192 -20.82 -46.64 9.90
CA GLN A 192 -21.79 -47.36 10.73
C GLN A 192 -23.19 -46.79 10.52
N PHE A 193 -23.84 -47.23 9.44
CA PHE A 193 -25.29 -47.23 9.38
C PHE A 193 -25.79 -48.13 10.50
N GLY A 194 -26.60 -47.56 11.40
CA GLY A 194 -27.08 -48.22 12.60
C GLY A 194 -27.63 -49.61 12.29
N LYS A 195 -27.21 -50.60 13.09
CA LYS A 195 -27.73 -51.97 13.08
C LYS A 195 -29.15 -52.08 13.66
N ASP A 196 -29.94 -51.02 13.57
CA ASP A 196 -31.27 -50.94 14.19
C ASP A 196 -32.40 -51.00 13.15
N ALA A 197 -32.10 -51.46 11.94
CA ALA A 197 -33.08 -51.62 10.86
C ALA A 197 -33.23 -53.09 10.42
N HIS A 198 -33.20 -54.06 11.34
CA HIS A 198 -33.72 -55.41 11.09
C HIS A 198 -34.30 -56.03 12.37
N SER A 199 -35.43 -55.50 12.81
CA SER A 199 -36.44 -56.26 13.55
C SER A 199 -37.80 -56.02 12.90
N LEU A 200 -37.95 -56.55 11.68
CA LEU A 200 -39.27 -56.83 11.13
C LEU A 200 -40.01 -57.75 12.12
N PRO A 201 -41.23 -57.41 12.57
CA PRO A 201 -42.00 -58.29 13.43
C PRO A 201 -42.35 -59.56 12.67
N GLN A 202 -42.18 -60.70 13.35
CA GLN A 202 -42.56 -62.03 12.86
C GLN A 202 -44.02 -62.05 12.41
N PRO A 203 -44.36 -62.79 11.33
CA PRO A 203 -45.74 -63.04 10.99
C PRO A 203 -46.38 -63.91 12.06
N HIS A 204 -47.53 -63.48 12.56
CA HIS A 204 -48.39 -64.25 13.44
C HIS A 204 -48.74 -65.59 12.79
N SER A 205 -48.29 -66.68 13.41
CA SER A 205 -48.80 -68.02 13.15
C SER A 205 -50.20 -68.12 13.73
N GLU A 206 -51.23 -67.91 12.90
CA GLU A 206 -52.59 -68.37 13.18
C GLU A 206 -52.60 -69.89 13.19
N SER A 207 -52.54 -70.46 14.40
CA SER A 207 -52.96 -71.83 14.66
C SER A 207 -54.49 -71.88 14.52
N GLY A 208 -54.98 -72.41 13.40
CA GLY A 208 -56.39 -72.71 13.20
C GLY A 208 -56.90 -73.80 14.16
N PRO A 209 -58.18 -73.72 14.59
CA PRO A 209 -58.78 -74.63 15.55
C PRO A 209 -59.02 -76.03 14.94
N ALA A 210 -58.69 -77.06 15.72
CA ALA A 210 -59.10 -78.42 15.46
C ALA A 210 -60.64 -78.50 15.45
N GLY A 211 -61.19 -78.77 14.27
CA GLY A 211 -62.60 -79.07 14.09
C GLY A 211 -63.00 -80.35 14.80
N LYS A 212 -64.11 -80.25 15.52
CA LYS A 212 -64.91 -81.36 16.04
C LYS A 212 -66.05 -81.62 15.04
N ASP A 213 -66.47 -82.88 14.96
CA ASP A 213 -67.68 -83.41 14.32
C ASP A 213 -67.64 -83.76 12.81
N ARG A 214 -67.28 -85.03 12.51
CA ARG A 214 -68.22 -86.07 12.05
C ARG A 214 -67.55 -87.44 11.91
#